data_AF-A0A6A4VJF2-F1
#
_entry.id   AF-A0A6A4VJF2-F1
#
_cell.length_a   1.000
_cell.length_b   1.000
_cell.length_c   1.000
_cell.angle_alpha   90.00
_cell.angle_beta   90.00
_cell.angle_gamma   90.00
#
_symmetry.space_group_name_H-M   'P 1'
#
loop_
_entity.id
_entity.type
_entity.pdbx_description
1 polymer ?
#
loop_
_entity_poly.entity_id
_entity_poly.type
_entity_poly.pdbx_seq_one_letter_code
_entity_poly.pdbx_strand_id
1 'polypeptide(L)'
;MSVREAADTCGPPRYGPRSDRSPDPDGHHGPRRGRHGFRLPATLGCLAERLNIIGDSGVDEAALDALLESLSADSAFTAQLQTLADTCLAAVNPSLTAQQQGAFVLACLRLSQASECQQQDADALLCLNADTLFKCPIGIHSLVQRSALDSCWRETKLRVVPNGAAARPDGGCAALEERARTNANCSLQAAGLASGDTVDLTAVQAAITASTDTTDTEKALQQSVLSTCQANGADTVEAFLDCWATESADGCVTSIAERLATAPVGRPSGGVHPLGAPPRGQPGGRGRR
;
A
#
# COMPACT_ATOMS: atom_id res chain seq x y z
N MET A 1 8.27 -20.03 -21.29
CA MET A 1 8.72 -18.62 -21.31
C MET A 1 9.33 -18.32 -19.96
N SER A 2 10.48 -17.66 -19.89
CA SER A 2 11.08 -17.30 -18.60
C SER A 2 10.40 -16.08 -17.98
N VAL A 3 10.51 -15.93 -16.64
CA VAL A 3 9.99 -14.76 -15.91
C VAL A 3 10.54 -13.45 -16.46
N ARG A 4 11.81 -13.44 -16.86
CA ARG A 4 12.48 -12.27 -17.43
C ARG A 4 11.88 -11.88 -18.78
N GLU A 5 11.64 -12.83 -19.66
CA GLU A 5 11.01 -12.58 -20.97
C GLU A 5 9.57 -12.08 -20.83
N ALA A 6 8.81 -12.64 -19.88
CA ALA A 6 7.46 -12.17 -19.56
C ALA A 6 7.49 -10.72 -19.05
N ALA A 7 8.42 -10.40 -18.15
CA ALA A 7 8.59 -9.05 -17.60
C ALA A 7 9.00 -8.02 -18.66
N ASP A 8 9.90 -8.37 -19.58
CA ASP A 8 10.30 -7.49 -20.68
C ASP A 8 9.13 -7.21 -21.64
N THR A 9 8.20 -8.16 -21.78
CA THR A 9 7.01 -8.03 -22.64
C THR A 9 5.89 -7.21 -21.97
N CYS A 10 5.71 -7.38 -20.66
CA CYS A 10 4.64 -6.75 -19.88
C CYS A 10 5.04 -5.43 -19.21
N GLY A 11 6.33 -5.08 -19.27
CA GLY A 11 6.87 -3.83 -18.74
C GLY A 11 6.28 -2.60 -19.43
N PRO A 12 6.36 -1.41 -18.80
CA PRO A 12 5.93 -0.18 -19.45
C PRO A 12 6.70 -0.04 -20.78
N PRO A 13 6.05 0.46 -21.86
CA PRO A 13 6.72 0.64 -23.14
C PRO A 13 8.00 1.43 -22.88
N ARG A 14 9.15 0.85 -23.26
CA ARG A 14 10.42 1.57 -23.20
C ARG A 14 10.20 2.82 -24.04
N TYR A 15 10.00 3.96 -23.38
CA TYR A 15 9.97 5.25 -24.06
C TYR A 15 11.26 5.29 -24.87
N GLY A 16 11.12 5.48 -26.18
CA GLY A 16 12.21 5.38 -27.15
C GLY A 16 13.42 6.23 -26.74
N PRO A 17 14.58 6.02 -27.39
CA PRO A 17 15.83 6.69 -27.04
C PRO A 17 15.55 8.16 -26.77
N ARG A 18 15.88 8.58 -25.53
CA ARG A 18 15.77 9.96 -25.05
C ARG A 18 16.28 10.85 -26.19
N SER A 19 15.39 11.56 -26.87
CA SER A 19 15.84 12.59 -27.81
C SER A 19 16.71 13.52 -26.98
N ASP A 20 17.98 13.65 -27.36
CA ASP A 20 18.94 14.57 -26.78
C ASP A 20 18.33 15.97 -26.80
N ARG A 21 17.65 16.34 -25.72
CA ARG A 21 17.23 17.71 -25.49
C ARG A 21 18.50 18.42 -25.03
N SER A 22 19.01 19.24 -25.94
CA SER A 22 20.02 20.24 -25.67
C SER A 22 19.79 20.93 -24.31
N PRO A 23 20.84 21.19 -23.53
CA PRO A 23 20.72 21.87 -22.25
C PRO A 23 20.07 23.24 -22.46
N ASP A 24 18.97 23.48 -21.75
CA ASP A 24 18.40 24.81 -21.57
C ASP A 24 19.41 25.63 -20.74
N PRO A 25 19.88 26.79 -21.24
CA PRO A 25 20.87 27.61 -20.53
C PRO A 25 20.30 28.42 -19.36
N ASP A 26 18.98 28.50 -19.22
CA ASP A 26 18.33 29.32 -18.20
C ASP A 26 17.96 28.48 -16.96
N GLY A 27 18.89 28.46 -16.01
CA GLY A 27 18.89 27.68 -14.77
C GLY A 27 17.75 27.98 -13.79
N HIS A 28 16.55 27.48 -14.08
CA HIS A 28 15.46 27.35 -13.10
C HIS A 28 15.13 25.88 -12.84
N HIS A 29 15.89 25.27 -11.91
CA HIS A 29 15.61 23.93 -11.39
C HIS A 29 14.49 23.96 -10.35
N GLY A 30 13.24 23.95 -10.81
CA GLY A 30 12.11 23.53 -9.97
C GLY A 30 12.22 22.02 -9.65
N PRO A 31 11.82 21.56 -8.45
CA PRO A 31 11.89 20.16 -8.08
C PRO A 31 10.95 19.33 -8.96
N ARG A 32 11.53 18.63 -9.95
CA ARG A 32 10.82 17.67 -10.80
C ARG A 32 10.45 16.44 -9.96
N ARG A 33 9.28 16.46 -9.33
CA ARG A 33 8.62 15.25 -8.81
C ARG A 33 8.08 14.46 -10.00
N GLY A 34 8.95 13.69 -10.66
CA GLY A 34 8.54 12.67 -11.61
C GLY A 34 7.79 11.56 -10.88
N ARG A 35 6.46 11.68 -10.75
CA ARG A 35 5.62 10.53 -10.40
C ARG A 35 5.64 9.58 -11.59
N HIS A 36 6.62 8.68 -11.63
CA HIS A 36 6.52 7.45 -12.41
C HIS A 36 5.45 6.59 -11.73
N GLY A 37 4.19 6.87 -12.02
CA GLY A 37 3.09 6.00 -11.65
C GLY A 37 3.26 4.69 -12.41
N PHE A 38 3.92 3.72 -11.79
CA PHE A 38 3.90 2.35 -12.25
C PHE A 38 2.44 1.94 -12.42
N ARG A 39 2.05 1.54 -13.64
CA ARG A 39 0.76 0.88 -13.89
C ARG A 39 0.84 -0.57 -13.44
N LEU A 40 1.12 -0.78 -12.15
CA LEU A 40 1.25 -2.10 -11.53
C LEU A 40 0.09 -3.07 -11.88
N PRO A 41 -1.19 -2.64 -11.91
CA PRO A 41 -2.31 -3.56 -12.19
C PRO A 41 -2.20 -4.23 -13.57
N ALA A 42 -1.92 -3.44 -14.61
CA ALA A 42 -1.86 -3.93 -15.99
C ALA A 42 -0.61 -4.79 -16.24
N THR A 43 0.50 -4.46 -15.60
CA THR A 43 1.73 -5.25 -15.71
C THR A 43 1.59 -6.62 -15.03
N LEU A 44 0.94 -6.68 -13.86
CA LEU A 44 0.75 -7.94 -13.14
C LEU A 44 -0.25 -8.87 -13.85
N GLY A 45 -1.36 -8.35 -14.37
CA GLY A 45 -2.30 -9.15 -15.18
C GLY A 45 -1.65 -9.73 -16.44
N CYS A 46 -0.87 -8.91 -17.16
CA CYS A 46 -0.11 -9.38 -18.32
C CYS A 46 0.93 -10.45 -17.94
N LEU A 47 1.64 -10.27 -16.83
CA LEU A 47 2.60 -11.26 -16.34
C LEU A 47 1.91 -12.58 -16.04
N ALA A 48 0.76 -12.54 -15.38
CA ALA A 48 -0.01 -13.74 -15.05
C ALA A 48 -0.41 -14.52 -16.31
N GLU A 49 -0.88 -13.82 -17.36
CA GLU A 49 -1.17 -14.42 -18.67
C GLU A 49 0.09 -15.01 -19.33
N ARG A 50 1.19 -14.26 -19.37
CA ARG A 50 2.43 -14.68 -20.05
C ARG A 50 3.12 -15.86 -19.38
N LEU A 51 2.97 -15.97 -18.07
CA LEU A 51 3.47 -17.08 -17.27
C LEU A 51 2.52 -18.28 -17.28
N ASN A 52 1.35 -18.15 -17.92
CA ASN A 52 0.32 -19.18 -17.98
C ASN A 52 -0.16 -19.63 -16.60
N ILE A 53 -0.16 -18.73 -15.62
CA ILE A 53 -0.64 -19.02 -14.25
C ILE A 53 -2.12 -18.67 -14.08
N ILE A 54 -2.82 -18.32 -15.15
CA ILE A 54 -4.27 -18.13 -15.16
C ILE A 54 -4.89 -19.02 -16.23
N GLY A 55 -5.99 -19.68 -15.87
CA GLY A 55 -6.83 -20.47 -16.77
C GLY A 55 -8.21 -19.83 -16.95
N ASP A 56 -9.14 -20.58 -17.55
CA ASP A 56 -10.49 -20.11 -17.86
C ASP A 56 -11.33 -19.77 -16.62
N SER A 57 -11.01 -20.41 -15.48
CA SER A 57 -11.78 -20.32 -14.23
C SER A 57 -11.07 -19.59 -13.09
N GLY A 58 -9.85 -19.07 -13.29
CA GLY A 58 -9.08 -18.44 -12.21
C GLY A 58 -7.59 -18.65 -12.34
N VAL A 59 -6.90 -18.73 -11.21
CA VAL A 59 -5.47 -19.07 -11.13
C VAL A 59 -5.28 -20.57 -11.41
N ASP A 60 -4.33 -20.92 -12.26
CA ASP A 60 -3.91 -22.30 -12.50
C ASP A 60 -2.84 -22.66 -11.46
N GLU A 61 -3.25 -23.35 -10.40
CA GLU A 61 -2.40 -23.74 -9.27
C GLU A 61 -1.21 -24.60 -9.72
N ALA A 62 -1.42 -25.55 -10.65
CA ALA A 62 -0.35 -26.41 -11.14
C ALA A 62 0.69 -25.62 -11.95
N ALA A 63 0.24 -24.64 -12.74
CA ALA A 63 1.15 -23.75 -13.46
C ALA A 63 1.89 -22.79 -12.52
N LEU A 64 1.24 -22.33 -11.44
CA LEU A 64 1.86 -21.54 -10.40
C LEU A 64 2.94 -22.34 -9.65
N ASP A 65 2.65 -23.58 -9.25
CA ASP A 65 3.62 -24.46 -8.60
C ASP A 65 4.84 -24.71 -9.47
N ALA A 66 4.61 -25.07 -10.74
CA ALA A 66 5.70 -25.26 -11.70
C ALA A 66 6.54 -23.98 -11.90
N LEU A 67 5.89 -22.80 -11.86
CA LEU A 67 6.59 -21.52 -11.88
C LEU A 67 7.46 -21.35 -10.64
N LEU A 68 6.93 -21.59 -9.43
CA LEU A 68 7.68 -21.44 -8.18
C LEU A 68 8.87 -22.40 -8.10
N GLU A 69 8.69 -23.65 -8.49
CA GLU A 69 9.78 -24.64 -8.60
C GLU A 69 10.87 -24.21 -9.57
N SER A 70 10.52 -23.43 -10.61
CA SER A 70 11.50 -22.93 -11.59
C SER A 70 12.34 -21.75 -11.09
N LEU A 71 11.91 -21.06 -10.01
CA LEU A 71 12.59 -19.87 -9.51
C LEU A 71 13.89 -20.18 -8.77
N SER A 72 13.98 -21.35 -8.15
CA SER A 72 15.13 -21.75 -7.34
C SER A 72 15.30 -23.27 -7.31
N ALA A 73 16.55 -23.73 -7.23
CA ALA A 73 16.86 -25.14 -6.99
C ALA A 73 16.88 -25.50 -5.48
N ASP A 74 16.74 -24.52 -4.59
CA ASP A 74 16.68 -24.73 -3.15
C ASP A 74 15.27 -25.16 -2.73
N SER A 75 15.13 -26.43 -2.33
CA SER A 75 13.84 -27.00 -1.94
C SER A 75 13.22 -26.35 -0.70
N ALA A 76 14.02 -25.82 0.24
CA ALA A 76 13.49 -25.17 1.43
C ALA A 76 12.87 -23.82 1.07
N PHE A 77 13.56 -23.05 0.23
CA PHE A 77 13.03 -21.79 -0.30
C PHE A 77 11.77 -22.01 -1.15
N THR A 78 11.76 -23.04 -2.02
CA THR A 78 10.58 -23.37 -2.84
C THR A 78 9.39 -23.78 -1.97
N ALA A 79 9.59 -24.60 -0.94
CA ALA A 79 8.53 -24.99 -0.01
C ALA A 79 7.96 -23.78 0.77
N GLN A 80 8.82 -22.83 1.16
CA GLN A 80 8.38 -21.58 1.78
C GLN A 80 7.55 -20.74 0.82
N LEU A 81 7.99 -20.58 -0.44
CA LEU A 81 7.23 -19.86 -1.46
C LEU A 81 5.88 -20.52 -1.77
N GLN A 82 5.81 -21.85 -1.78
CA GLN A 82 4.57 -22.60 -1.94
C GLN A 82 3.61 -22.33 -0.78
N THR A 83 4.10 -22.33 0.46
CA THR A 83 3.29 -21.99 1.64
C THR A 83 2.70 -20.58 1.54
N LEU A 84 3.50 -19.60 1.06
CA LEU A 84 3.00 -18.25 0.79
C LEU A 84 1.97 -18.23 -0.34
N ALA A 85 2.19 -19.01 -1.40
CA ALA A 85 1.29 -19.11 -2.53
C ALA A 85 -0.07 -19.66 -2.12
N ASP A 86 -0.09 -20.73 -1.32
CA ASP A 86 -1.30 -21.34 -0.76
C ASP A 86 -2.08 -20.32 0.08
N THR A 87 -1.36 -19.58 0.93
CA THR A 87 -1.95 -18.50 1.75
C THR A 87 -2.57 -17.42 0.88
N CYS A 88 -1.87 -16.99 -0.17
CA CYS A 88 -2.38 -16.02 -1.12
C CYS A 88 -3.59 -16.55 -1.89
N LEU A 89 -3.54 -17.78 -2.41
CA LEU A 89 -4.65 -18.42 -3.12
C LEU A 89 -5.91 -18.51 -2.24
N ALA A 90 -5.76 -18.91 -0.97
CA ALA A 90 -6.86 -18.98 -0.02
C ALA A 90 -7.51 -17.60 0.26
N ALA A 91 -6.74 -16.52 0.12
CA ALA A 91 -7.22 -15.14 0.29
C ALA A 91 -7.80 -14.52 -0.99
N VAL A 92 -7.74 -15.21 -2.14
CA VAL A 92 -8.29 -14.68 -3.41
C VAL A 92 -9.81 -14.55 -3.30
N ASN A 93 -10.31 -13.37 -3.64
CA ASN A 93 -11.74 -13.15 -3.77
C ASN A 93 -12.27 -13.82 -5.06
N PRO A 94 -13.16 -14.83 -4.98
CA PRO A 94 -13.62 -15.60 -6.13
C PRO A 94 -14.51 -14.79 -7.09
N SER A 95 -14.97 -13.60 -6.69
CA SER A 95 -15.74 -12.70 -7.56
C SER A 95 -14.86 -11.92 -8.56
N LEU A 96 -13.54 -11.95 -8.39
CA LEU A 96 -12.58 -11.33 -9.30
C LEU A 96 -12.48 -12.11 -10.62
N THR A 97 -12.16 -11.43 -11.72
CA THR A 97 -11.84 -12.11 -12.99
C THR A 97 -10.55 -12.92 -12.88
N ALA A 98 -10.36 -13.95 -13.70
CA ALA A 98 -9.12 -14.76 -13.68
C ALA A 98 -7.85 -13.89 -13.79
N GLN A 99 -7.88 -12.85 -14.62
CA GLN A 99 -6.77 -11.89 -14.75
C GLN A 99 -6.52 -11.10 -13.45
N GLN A 100 -7.59 -10.69 -12.76
CA GLN A 100 -7.48 -10.01 -11.46
C GLN A 100 -7.01 -10.96 -10.36
N GLN A 101 -7.47 -12.20 -10.36
CA GLN A 101 -7.00 -13.23 -9.41
C GLN A 101 -5.50 -13.52 -9.60
N GLY A 102 -5.04 -13.67 -10.84
CA GLY A 102 -3.61 -13.84 -11.13
C GLY A 102 -2.77 -12.62 -10.72
N ALA A 103 -3.26 -11.41 -11.00
CA ALA A 103 -2.60 -10.19 -10.55
C ALA A 103 -2.54 -10.08 -9.02
N PHE A 104 -3.62 -10.50 -8.33
CA PHE A 104 -3.68 -10.56 -6.87
C PHE A 104 -2.63 -11.53 -6.33
N VAL A 105 -2.57 -12.77 -6.81
CA VAL A 105 -1.63 -13.78 -6.28
C VAL A 105 -0.18 -13.33 -6.47
N LEU A 106 0.16 -12.78 -7.63
CA LEU A 106 1.51 -12.25 -7.87
C LEU A 106 1.85 -11.03 -6.97
N ALA A 107 0.87 -10.14 -6.73
CA ALA A 107 1.06 -9.02 -5.81
C ALA A 107 1.23 -9.51 -4.37
N CYS A 108 0.37 -10.43 -3.93
CA CYS A 108 0.38 -11.02 -2.60
C CYS A 108 1.72 -11.72 -2.33
N LEU A 109 2.15 -12.64 -3.21
CA LEU A 109 3.44 -13.32 -3.09
C LEU A 109 4.63 -12.37 -2.95
N ARG A 110 4.68 -11.33 -3.80
CA ARG A 110 5.75 -10.34 -3.75
C ARG A 110 5.77 -9.57 -2.42
N LEU A 111 4.59 -9.20 -1.93
CA LEU A 111 4.45 -8.43 -0.71
C LEU A 111 4.73 -9.31 0.53
N SER A 112 4.25 -10.55 0.56
CA SER A 112 4.53 -11.51 1.63
C SER A 112 6.03 -11.83 1.72
N GLN A 113 6.68 -12.10 0.58
CA GLN A 113 8.13 -12.34 0.56
C GLN A 113 8.91 -11.10 1.04
N ALA A 114 8.49 -9.89 0.65
CA ALA A 114 9.11 -8.67 1.14
C ALA A 114 8.92 -8.50 2.66
N SER A 115 7.74 -8.86 3.18
CA SER A 115 7.42 -8.85 4.61
C SER A 115 8.29 -9.84 5.38
N GLU A 116 8.38 -11.10 4.96
CA GLU A 116 9.21 -12.11 5.62
C GLU A 116 10.69 -11.72 5.66
N CYS A 117 11.23 -11.17 4.56
CA CYS A 117 12.59 -10.63 4.53
C CYS A 117 12.80 -9.50 5.54
N GLN A 118 11.78 -8.66 5.77
CA GLN A 118 11.85 -7.59 6.77
C GLN A 118 11.70 -8.11 8.20
N GLN A 119 10.93 -9.17 8.42
CA GLN A 119 10.76 -9.75 9.76
C GLN A 119 12.03 -10.43 10.30
N GLN A 120 12.95 -10.85 9.41
CA GLN A 120 14.23 -11.45 9.80
C GLN A 120 15.26 -10.42 10.30
N ASP A 121 15.04 -9.13 10.01
CA ASP A 121 15.90 -8.04 10.48
C ASP A 121 15.14 -7.21 11.51
N ALA A 122 15.68 -7.14 12.73
CA ALA A 122 15.02 -6.47 13.84
C ALA A 122 14.76 -4.98 13.58
N ASP A 123 15.63 -4.26 12.84
CA ASP A 123 15.41 -2.86 12.50
C ASP A 123 14.35 -2.75 11.40
N ALA A 124 14.41 -3.60 10.37
CA ALA A 124 13.41 -3.62 9.30
C ALA A 124 12.00 -3.95 9.82
N LEU A 125 11.88 -4.80 10.84
CA LEU A 125 10.62 -5.08 11.53
C LEU A 125 10.00 -3.82 12.16
N LEU A 126 10.79 -2.95 12.78
CA LEU A 126 10.28 -1.69 13.34
C LEU A 126 9.74 -0.77 12.23
N CYS A 127 10.40 -0.76 11.07
CA CYS A 127 9.93 -0.02 9.90
C CYS A 127 8.62 -0.59 9.36
N LEU A 128 8.53 -1.92 9.29
CA LEU A 128 7.32 -2.62 8.87
C LEU A 128 6.15 -2.29 9.82
N ASN A 129 6.35 -2.39 11.14
CA ASN A 129 5.34 -2.03 12.14
C ASN A 129 4.84 -0.58 11.96
N ALA A 130 5.78 0.35 11.77
CA ALA A 130 5.44 1.76 11.56
C ALA A 130 4.59 1.96 10.28
N ASP A 131 4.94 1.26 9.21
CA ASP A 131 4.23 1.31 7.94
C ASP A 131 2.86 0.63 8.04
N THR A 132 2.75 -0.50 8.76
CA THR A 132 1.48 -1.19 9.01
C THR A 132 0.49 -0.30 9.76
N LEU A 133 0.96 0.48 10.74
CA LEU A 133 0.07 1.37 11.50
C LEU A 133 -0.52 2.51 10.66
N PHE A 134 0.22 3.04 9.67
CA PHE A 134 -0.15 4.30 8.98
C PHE A 134 -0.36 4.23 7.48
N LYS A 135 0.38 3.36 6.78
CA LYS A 135 0.31 3.25 5.31
C LYS A 135 -0.60 2.09 4.90
N CYS A 136 -0.78 1.12 5.78
CA CYS A 136 -1.61 -0.02 5.50
C CYS A 136 -3.10 0.36 5.47
N PRO A 137 -3.88 -0.03 4.45
CA PRO A 137 -5.31 0.28 4.39
C PRO A 137 -6.14 -0.19 5.58
N ILE A 138 -5.72 -1.26 6.27
CA ILE A 138 -6.36 -1.76 7.49
C ILE A 138 -5.72 -1.28 8.79
N GLY A 139 -4.67 -0.45 8.72
CA GLY A 139 -3.98 0.12 9.89
C GLY A 139 -4.84 1.11 10.67
N ILE A 140 -4.35 1.55 11.84
CA ILE A 140 -5.07 2.45 12.78
C ILE A 140 -5.64 3.70 12.09
N HIS A 141 -4.94 4.25 11.10
CA HIS A 141 -5.38 5.44 10.37
C HIS A 141 -6.76 5.28 9.69
N SER A 142 -7.21 4.05 9.43
CA SER A 142 -8.51 3.73 8.81
C SER A 142 -9.65 3.62 9.83
N LEU A 143 -9.33 3.56 11.13
CA LEU A 143 -10.29 3.53 12.24
C LEU A 143 -10.66 4.94 12.72
N VAL A 144 -9.88 5.95 12.31
CA VAL A 144 -9.97 7.30 12.82
C VAL A 144 -10.30 8.28 11.71
N GLN A 145 -10.97 9.38 12.05
CA GLN A 145 -11.22 10.44 11.08
C GLN A 145 -9.89 11.10 10.65
N ARG A 146 -9.77 11.41 9.35
CA ARG A 146 -8.58 12.08 8.81
C ARG A 146 -8.23 13.38 9.53
N SER A 147 -9.22 14.14 10.01
CA SER A 147 -9.01 15.37 10.78
C SER A 147 -8.30 15.14 12.12
N ALA A 148 -8.63 14.04 12.82
CA ALA A 148 -7.97 13.64 14.05
C ALA A 148 -6.52 13.22 13.76
N LEU A 149 -6.33 12.38 12.73
CA LEU A 149 -5.02 11.95 12.25
C LEU A 149 -4.11 13.16 11.92
N ASP A 150 -4.60 14.11 11.12
CA ASP A 150 -3.85 15.31 10.72
C ASP A 150 -3.49 16.22 11.91
N SER A 151 -4.33 16.26 12.93
CA SER A 151 -4.07 17.02 14.15
C SER A 151 -3.00 16.35 15.00
N CYS A 152 -3.09 15.05 15.23
CA CYS A 152 -2.08 14.26 15.92
C CYS A 152 -0.71 14.30 15.21
N TRP A 153 -0.69 14.19 13.88
CA TRP A 153 0.53 14.32 13.08
C TRP A 153 1.21 15.69 13.22
N ARG A 154 0.43 16.77 13.40
CA ARG A 154 0.98 18.10 13.65
C ARG A 154 1.55 18.21 15.05
N GLU A 155 0.86 17.66 16.05
CA GLU A 155 1.33 17.69 17.44
C GLU A 155 2.60 16.87 17.66
N THR A 156 2.70 15.68 17.08
CA THR A 156 3.91 14.85 17.21
C THR A 156 5.11 15.42 16.47
N LYS A 157 4.90 16.07 15.32
CA LYS A 157 5.96 16.83 14.64
C LYS A 157 6.49 18.00 15.49
N LEU A 158 5.64 18.59 16.33
CA LEU A 158 6.02 19.68 17.23
C LEU A 158 6.63 19.18 18.54
N ARG A 159 6.29 17.97 19.00
CA ARG A 159 6.84 17.38 20.24
C ARG A 159 8.18 16.68 20.02
N VAL A 160 8.43 16.16 18.83
CA VAL A 160 9.76 15.67 18.43
C VAL A 160 10.62 16.86 17.99
N VAL A 161 10.86 17.81 18.91
CA VAL A 161 12.01 18.70 18.81
C VAL A 161 13.19 17.87 19.29
N PRO A 162 14.19 17.57 18.43
CA PRO A 162 15.38 16.89 18.89
C PRO A 162 16.04 17.82 19.89
N ASN A 163 16.27 17.34 21.10
CA ASN A 163 17.14 18.02 22.04
C ASN A 163 18.52 18.19 21.37
N GLY A 164 18.77 19.38 20.83
CA GLY A 164 20.10 19.99 20.65
C GLY A 164 21.15 19.34 19.75
N ALA A 165 20.93 18.15 19.17
CA ALA A 165 21.81 17.59 18.16
C ALA A 165 21.12 17.66 16.81
N ALA A 166 21.77 18.30 15.83
CA ALA A 166 21.30 18.41 14.46
C ALA A 166 20.66 17.09 14.00
N ALA A 167 19.35 17.13 13.74
CA ALA A 167 18.60 16.00 13.21
C ALA A 167 19.25 15.57 11.91
N ARG A 168 20.09 14.54 11.99
CA ARG A 168 20.43 13.74 10.82
C ARG A 168 19.11 13.21 10.25
N PRO A 169 18.94 13.17 8.92
CA PRO A 169 17.81 12.50 8.27
C PRO A 169 17.82 10.97 8.48
N ASP A 170 18.74 10.46 9.30
CA ASP A 170 19.01 9.06 9.64
C ASP A 170 18.19 8.58 10.85
N GLY A 171 16.97 9.10 11.04
CA GLY A 171 16.05 8.57 12.05
C GLY A 171 15.67 7.14 11.66
N GLY A 172 16.44 6.17 12.16
CA GLY A 172 16.29 4.74 11.87
C GLY A 172 14.89 4.20 12.20
N CYS A 173 14.64 2.95 11.85
CA CYS A 173 13.31 2.36 11.94
C CYS A 173 12.69 2.44 13.34
N ALA A 174 13.50 2.38 14.40
CA ALA A 174 13.05 2.60 15.77
C ALA A 174 12.39 3.98 15.99
N ALA A 175 12.99 5.06 15.50
CA ALA A 175 12.43 6.41 15.64
C ALA A 175 11.17 6.59 14.79
N LEU A 176 11.11 5.90 13.65
CA LEU A 176 9.91 5.87 12.80
C LEU A 176 8.76 5.15 13.51
N GLU A 177 9.03 4.00 14.12
CA GLU A 177 8.06 3.21 14.86
C GLU A 177 7.57 3.94 16.12
N GLU A 178 8.45 4.53 16.92
CA GLU A 178 8.07 5.32 18.09
C GLU A 178 7.13 6.49 17.70
N ARG A 179 7.46 7.18 16.60
CA ARG A 179 6.61 8.25 16.06
C ARG A 179 5.27 7.70 15.57
N ALA A 180 5.26 6.54 14.92
CA ALA A 180 4.04 5.87 14.48
C ALA A 180 3.16 5.56 15.70
N ARG A 181 3.69 4.86 16.72
CA ARG A 181 2.97 4.53 17.96
C ARG A 181 2.40 5.75 18.66
N THR A 182 3.20 6.81 18.79
CA THR A 182 2.77 8.07 19.40
C THR A 182 1.60 8.69 18.64
N ASN A 183 1.68 8.74 17.31
CA ASN A 183 0.59 9.23 16.47
C ASN A 183 -0.66 8.35 16.57
N ALA A 184 -0.48 7.03 16.65
CA ALA A 184 -1.58 6.07 16.68
C ALA A 184 -2.32 6.18 18.00
N ASN A 185 -1.61 6.24 19.13
CA ASN A 185 -2.17 6.50 20.44
C ASN A 185 -2.97 7.81 20.46
N CYS A 186 -2.36 8.93 20.04
CA CYS A 186 -3.07 10.22 19.95
C CYS A 186 -4.36 10.11 19.12
N SER A 187 -4.30 9.39 17.99
CA SER A 187 -5.46 9.25 17.10
C SER A 187 -6.56 8.40 17.72
N LEU A 188 -6.22 7.31 18.41
CA LEU A 188 -7.16 6.47 19.16
C LEU A 188 -7.85 7.28 20.27
N GLN A 189 -7.08 8.06 21.04
CA GLN A 189 -7.62 8.94 22.07
C GLN A 189 -8.54 10.02 21.49
N ALA A 190 -8.11 10.69 20.42
CA ALA A 190 -8.90 11.74 19.77
C ALA A 190 -10.20 11.22 19.15
N ALA A 191 -10.21 9.96 18.69
CA ALA A 191 -11.38 9.29 18.17
C ALA A 191 -12.28 8.69 19.26
N GLY A 192 -11.89 8.76 20.53
CA GLY A 192 -12.62 8.14 21.64
C GLY A 192 -12.54 6.61 21.65
N LEU A 193 -11.55 6.03 20.96
CA LEU A 193 -11.30 4.59 20.91
C LEU A 193 -10.37 4.12 22.05
N ALA A 194 -9.75 5.06 22.76
CA ALA A 194 -8.95 4.79 23.93
C ALA A 194 -9.17 5.87 25.00
N SER A 195 -9.04 5.50 26.27
CA SER A 195 -9.10 6.40 27.42
C SER A 195 -7.92 6.13 28.34
N GLY A 196 -7.01 7.10 28.46
CA GLY A 196 -5.73 6.88 29.12
C GLY A 196 -4.93 5.80 28.38
N ASP A 197 -4.59 4.73 29.11
CA ASP A 197 -3.81 3.59 28.60
C ASP A 197 -4.67 2.39 28.22
N THR A 198 -6.01 2.50 28.24
CA THR A 198 -6.92 1.40 27.91
C THR A 198 -7.64 1.65 26.60
N VAL A 199 -7.75 0.62 25.76
CA VAL A 199 -8.50 0.65 24.49
C VAL A 199 -9.93 0.17 24.71
N ASP A 200 -10.90 0.91 24.17
CA ASP A 200 -12.29 0.47 24.12
C ASP A 200 -12.48 -0.39 22.87
N LEU A 201 -12.29 -1.71 23.03
CA LEU A 201 -12.43 -2.69 21.95
C LEU A 201 -13.84 -2.68 21.33
N THR A 202 -14.86 -2.30 22.10
CA THR A 202 -16.24 -2.18 21.57
C THR A 202 -16.35 -0.96 20.66
N ALA A 203 -15.77 0.17 21.06
CA ALA A 203 -15.70 1.36 20.23
C ALA A 203 -14.88 1.11 18.95
N VAL A 204 -13.77 0.36 19.04
CA VAL A 204 -12.99 -0.05 17.87
C VAL A 204 -13.83 -0.89 16.91
N GLN A 205 -14.53 -1.91 17.40
CA GLN A 205 -15.44 -2.73 16.58
C GLN A 205 -16.52 -1.88 15.89
N ALA A 206 -17.08 -0.91 16.62
CA ALA A 206 -18.06 0.02 16.07
C ALA A 206 -17.44 0.91 14.97
N ALA A 207 -16.21 1.39 15.16
CA ALA A 207 -15.49 2.20 14.19
C ALA A 207 -15.19 1.42 12.89
N ILE A 208 -14.76 0.15 12.99
CA ILE A 208 -14.57 -0.73 11.82
C ILE A 208 -15.88 -0.85 11.03
N THR A 209 -16.98 -1.14 11.74
CA THR A 209 -18.30 -1.34 11.11
C THR A 209 -18.78 -0.07 10.41
N ALA A 210 -18.60 1.08 11.06
CA ALA A 210 -19.03 2.40 10.58
C ALA A 210 -18.11 3.01 9.51
N SER A 211 -16.91 2.47 9.30
CA SER A 211 -15.94 3.00 8.34
C SER A 211 -16.51 3.00 6.92
N THR A 212 -16.44 4.14 6.23
CA THR A 212 -16.89 4.29 4.84
C THR A 212 -15.75 4.23 3.83
N ASP A 213 -14.52 4.34 4.32
CA ASP A 213 -13.31 4.42 3.50
C ASP A 213 -12.61 3.06 3.35
N THR A 214 -13.17 2.03 4.00
CA THR A 214 -12.75 0.63 3.92
C THR A 214 -13.74 -0.21 3.11
N THR A 215 -13.20 -1.15 2.35
CA THR A 215 -13.98 -2.18 1.65
C THR A 215 -14.49 -3.25 2.61
N ASP A 216 -15.46 -4.06 2.19
CA ASP A 216 -15.97 -5.17 3.01
C ASP A 216 -14.89 -6.19 3.36
N THR A 217 -13.98 -6.48 2.41
CA THR A 217 -12.81 -7.33 2.66
C THR A 217 -11.90 -6.73 3.74
N GLU A 218 -11.61 -5.43 3.64
CA GLU A 218 -10.79 -4.74 4.64
C GLU A 218 -11.44 -4.74 6.02
N LYS A 219 -12.76 -4.53 6.10
CA LYS A 219 -13.49 -4.63 7.37
C LYS A 219 -13.42 -6.03 7.96
N ALA A 220 -13.56 -7.07 7.14
CA ALA A 220 -13.45 -8.45 7.58
C ALA A 220 -12.04 -8.75 8.14
N LEU A 221 -10.99 -8.27 7.47
CA LEU A 221 -9.61 -8.38 7.94
C LEU A 221 -9.40 -7.64 9.26
N GLN A 222 -9.91 -6.40 9.38
CA GLN A 222 -9.84 -5.63 10.62
C GLN A 222 -10.58 -6.29 11.78
N GLN A 223 -11.74 -6.89 11.53
CA GLN A 223 -12.47 -7.67 12.54
C GLN A 223 -11.68 -8.90 12.98
N SER A 224 -11.01 -9.58 12.05
CA SER A 224 -10.14 -10.71 12.38
C SER A 224 -8.98 -10.27 13.27
N VAL A 225 -8.28 -9.19 12.90
CA VAL A 225 -7.18 -8.61 13.70
C VAL A 225 -7.67 -8.25 15.09
N LEU A 226 -8.81 -7.54 15.18
CA LEU A 226 -9.38 -7.14 16.47
C LEU A 226 -9.71 -8.35 17.34
N SER A 227 -10.30 -9.39 16.76
CA SER A 227 -10.62 -10.63 17.49
C SER A 227 -9.37 -11.34 18.01
N THR A 228 -8.28 -11.39 17.22
CA THR A 228 -7.01 -11.96 17.67
C THR A 228 -6.41 -11.15 18.81
N CYS A 229 -6.37 -9.81 18.68
CA CYS A 229 -5.84 -8.96 19.74
C CYS A 229 -6.66 -9.02 21.02
N GLN A 230 -7.97 -9.11 20.92
CA GLN A 230 -8.84 -9.35 22.06
C GLN A 230 -8.56 -10.70 22.74
N ALA A 231 -8.38 -11.77 21.96
CA ALA A 231 -8.04 -13.10 22.49
C ALA A 231 -6.67 -13.12 23.20
N ASN A 232 -5.74 -12.29 22.74
CA ASN A 232 -4.41 -12.11 23.36
C ASN A 232 -4.43 -11.18 24.58
N GLY A 233 -5.59 -10.64 24.98
CA GLY A 233 -5.70 -9.73 26.13
C GLY A 233 -5.05 -8.37 25.90
N ALA A 234 -5.00 -7.89 24.66
CA ALA A 234 -4.41 -6.60 24.30
C ALA A 234 -5.38 -5.44 24.59
N ASP A 235 -5.72 -5.23 25.86
CA ASP A 235 -6.64 -4.18 26.33
C ASP A 235 -5.95 -2.85 26.66
N THR A 236 -4.63 -2.84 26.78
CA THR A 236 -3.84 -1.62 26.89
C THR A 236 -3.49 -1.04 25.52
N VAL A 237 -3.31 0.28 25.43
CA VAL A 237 -2.95 0.96 24.17
C VAL A 237 -1.65 0.41 23.59
N GLU A 238 -0.63 0.19 24.41
CA GLU A 238 0.65 -0.34 23.95
C GLU A 238 0.50 -1.76 23.40
N ALA A 239 -0.08 -2.67 24.19
CA ALA A 239 -0.29 -4.06 23.76
C ALA A 239 -1.21 -4.16 22.54
N PHE A 240 -2.22 -3.30 22.46
CA PHE A 240 -3.13 -3.22 21.32
C PHE A 240 -2.39 -2.77 20.06
N LEU A 241 -1.56 -1.73 20.14
CA LEU A 241 -0.79 -1.24 18.98
C LEU A 241 0.26 -2.26 18.53
N ASP A 242 0.91 -2.97 19.46
CA ASP A 242 1.82 -4.09 19.17
C ASP A 242 1.10 -5.21 18.42
N CYS A 243 -0.01 -5.67 18.99
CA CYS A 243 -0.79 -6.73 18.39
C CYS A 243 -1.34 -6.31 17.03
N TRP A 244 -1.94 -5.12 16.94
CA TRP A 244 -2.52 -4.62 15.70
C TRP A 244 -1.47 -4.50 14.59
N ALA A 245 -0.28 -3.95 14.90
CA ALA A 245 0.80 -3.82 13.92
C ALA A 245 1.28 -5.19 13.41
N THR A 246 1.35 -6.17 14.31
CA THR A 246 1.79 -7.54 13.99
C THR A 246 0.73 -8.27 13.16
N GLU A 247 -0.49 -8.37 13.68
CA GLU A 247 -1.59 -9.14 13.08
C GLU A 247 -2.12 -8.49 11.79
N SER A 248 -1.99 -7.16 11.64
CA SER A 248 -2.40 -6.47 10.41
C SER A 248 -1.39 -6.63 9.28
N ALA A 249 -0.18 -7.15 9.50
CA ALA A 249 0.84 -7.21 8.45
C ALA A 249 0.35 -8.05 7.26
N ASP A 250 -0.18 -9.24 7.51
CA ASP A 250 -0.67 -10.14 6.46
C ASP A 250 -1.96 -9.60 5.81
N GLY A 251 -2.90 -9.11 6.62
CA GLY A 251 -4.10 -8.44 6.10
C GLY A 251 -3.76 -7.21 5.25
N CYS A 252 -2.64 -6.55 5.53
CA CYS A 252 -2.13 -5.46 4.72
C CYS A 252 -1.73 -5.91 3.32
N VAL A 253 -1.00 -7.01 3.25
CA VAL A 253 -0.57 -7.62 2.00
C VAL A 253 -1.79 -7.96 1.15
N THR A 254 -2.78 -8.63 1.74
CA THR A 254 -4.05 -8.99 1.07
C THR A 254 -4.79 -7.76 0.55
N SER A 255 -5.00 -6.74 1.39
CA SER A 255 -5.71 -5.53 0.99
C SER A 255 -4.98 -4.76 -0.12
N ILE A 256 -3.65 -4.60 -0.02
CA ILE A 256 -2.86 -3.93 -1.06
C ILE A 256 -2.90 -4.75 -2.36
N ALA A 257 -2.78 -6.07 -2.28
CA ALA A 257 -2.88 -6.95 -3.44
C ALA A 257 -4.24 -6.83 -4.14
N GLU A 258 -5.34 -6.80 -3.38
CA GLU A 258 -6.69 -6.62 -3.93
C GLU A 258 -6.86 -5.24 -4.58
N ARG A 259 -6.39 -4.17 -3.93
CA ARG A 259 -6.40 -2.82 -4.51
C ARG A 259 -5.56 -2.74 -5.79
N LEU A 260 -4.41 -3.42 -5.85
CA LEU A 260 -3.58 -3.48 -7.04
C LEU A 260 -4.22 -4.31 -8.16
N ALA A 261 -4.91 -5.39 -7.82
CA ALA A 261 -5.61 -6.22 -8.80
C ALA A 261 -6.84 -5.51 -9.40
N THR A 262 -7.55 -4.74 -8.58
CA THR A 262 -8.83 -4.10 -8.96
C THR A 262 -8.70 -2.67 -9.44
N ALA A 263 -7.54 -2.02 -9.23
CA ALA A 263 -7.33 -0.64 -9.64
C ALA A 263 -7.60 -0.46 -11.14
N PRO A 264 -8.40 0.55 -11.53
CA PRO A 264 -8.70 0.78 -12.94
C PRO A 264 -7.41 1.00 -13.71
N VAL A 265 -7.24 0.27 -14.82
CA VAL A 265 -6.11 0.44 -15.74
C VAL A 265 -6.16 1.88 -16.25
N GLY A 266 -5.36 2.75 -15.64
CA GLY A 266 -5.44 4.19 -15.87
C GLY A 266 -5.42 4.49 -17.36
N ARG A 267 -6.47 5.19 -17.83
CA ARG A 267 -6.49 5.85 -19.14
C ARG A 267 -5.15 6.59 -19.27
N PRO A 268 -4.44 6.50 -20.41
CA PRO A 268 -3.28 7.34 -20.61
C PRO A 268 -3.66 8.78 -20.34
N SER A 269 -2.97 9.41 -19.41
CA SER A 269 -2.91 10.86 -19.26
C SER A 269 -2.18 11.43 -20.48
N GLY A 270 -2.75 11.21 -21.66
CA GLY A 270 -2.40 11.75 -22.96
C GLY A 270 -3.53 12.67 -23.37
N GLY A 271 -3.68 13.76 -22.62
CA GLY A 271 -4.52 14.90 -22.96
C GLY A 271 -3.64 16.12 -22.94
N VAL A 272 -2.78 16.26 -23.96
CA VAL A 272 -2.26 17.56 -24.37
C VAL A 272 -3.50 18.42 -24.60
N HIS A 273 -3.79 19.37 -23.70
CA HIS A 273 -4.62 20.49 -24.09
C HIS A 273 -3.88 21.20 -25.23
N PRO A 274 -4.45 21.31 -26.44
CA PRO A 274 -3.93 22.28 -27.38
C PRO A 274 -4.24 23.66 -26.79
N LEU A 275 -3.21 24.28 -26.22
CA LEU A 275 -3.13 25.73 -26.11
C LEU A 275 -3.31 26.28 -27.54
N GLY A 276 -4.43 26.95 -27.80
CA GLY A 276 -4.55 27.75 -29.03
C GLY A 276 -5.95 27.83 -29.63
N ALA A 277 -6.87 28.52 -28.97
CA ALA A 277 -7.87 29.32 -29.68
C ALA A 277 -8.14 30.60 -28.87
N PRO A 278 -7.74 31.78 -29.34
CA PRO A 278 -8.08 33.04 -28.68
C PRO A 278 -9.60 33.30 -28.79
N PRO A 279 -10.24 33.86 -27.76
CA PRO A 279 -11.64 34.26 -27.85
C PRO A 279 -11.79 35.38 -28.89
N ARG A 280 -12.59 35.10 -29.92
CA ARG A 280 -13.08 36.12 -30.86
C ARG A 280 -14.04 37.06 -30.13
N GLY A 281 -13.67 38.34 -30.09
CA GLY A 281 -14.55 39.51 -30.23
C GLY A 281 -15.76 39.63 -29.31
N GLN A 282 -15.61 40.44 -28.25
CA GLN A 282 -16.72 41.25 -27.72
C GLN A 282 -16.69 42.63 -28.38
N PRO A 283 -17.71 43.04 -29.16
CA PRO A 283 -17.90 44.43 -29.51
C PRO A 283 -18.73 45.14 -28.42
N GLY A 284 -18.11 46.15 -27.81
CA GLY A 284 -18.65 47.50 -27.65
C GLY A 284 -20.00 47.71 -26.93
N GLY A 285 -19.95 48.49 -25.86
CA GLY A 285 -21.14 49.09 -25.27
C GLY A 285 -20.85 50.12 -24.19
N ARG A 286 -20.15 51.21 -24.53
CA ARG A 286 -20.09 52.43 -23.70
C ARG A 286 -21.42 53.17 -23.85
N GLY A 287 -22.11 53.40 -22.74
CA GLY A 287 -23.18 54.39 -22.62
C GLY A 287 -23.03 55.15 -21.31
N ARG A 288 -22.31 56.27 -21.35
CA ARG A 288 -22.45 57.35 -20.36
C ARG A 288 -23.40 58.39 -20.96
N ARG A 289 -24.49 58.69 -20.26
CA ARG A 289 -25.01 60.02 -19.95
C ARG A 289 -26.03 59.88 -18.83
#